data_AF-A0AB33GU15-F1
#
_entry.id   AF-A0AB33GU15-F1
#
_cell.length_a   1.000
_cell.length_b   1.000
_cell.length_c   1.000
_cell.angle_alpha   90.00
_cell.angle_beta   90.00
_cell.angle_gamma   90.00
#
_symmetry.space_group_name_H-M   'P 1'
#
loop_
_entity.id
_entity.type
_entity.pdbx_description
1 polymer ?
#
loop_
_entity_poly.entity_id
_entity_poly.type
_entity_poly.pdbx_seq_one_letter_code
_entity_poly.pdbx_strand_id
1 'polypeptide(L)'
;MSKSLLDLLNKTRGDIASKRGNNVDLTRLKDGNNYLRIFPNKDDPNGVFFQTFGMHYVKHQNEEGKDVTTAYICEQHTHGHACQLCEMVMEGRARFKGNKAMEERINSMRATPRYLVNGVLSAREDFADAEKCQLIELPSTVFDDICKVMSEDIADDIGNPLSKEEGYAFLIKRTGSGRDTKYDVSPKRKVYKGDIPEKLWTTQHDLIAYANQADETRLLSTARTMGRLIGIAAPAATMSSPAISSAAKSAAAELPGFGSITGHTEGAAAVATAHTPAPESTSLVDEEILRAAEAEFKPETKPEEVKAPEAAAAASASASAAAASAPADEGLDDLLAELDAL
;
A
#
# COMPACT_ATOMS: atom_id res chain seq x y z
N MET A 1 31.81 -1.14 38.59
CA MET A 1 31.50 -0.09 37.58
C MET A 1 30.94 -0.66 36.26
N SER A 2 30.38 -1.87 36.22
CA SER A 2 29.95 -2.55 34.98
C SER A 2 28.43 -2.62 34.75
N LYS A 3 27.60 -2.19 35.72
CA LYS A 3 26.14 -2.25 35.61
C LYS A 3 25.57 -1.16 34.67
N SER A 4 26.15 0.04 34.63
CA SER A 4 25.57 1.15 33.84
C SER A 4 25.70 0.98 32.31
N LEU A 5 26.80 0.39 31.82
CA LEU A 5 26.96 0.15 30.38
C LEU A 5 26.10 -1.02 29.90
N LEU A 6 25.94 -2.07 30.72
CA LEU A 6 25.08 -3.21 30.41
C LEU A 6 23.60 -2.79 30.35
N ASP A 7 23.15 -1.96 31.29
CA ASP A 7 21.79 -1.42 31.29
C ASP A 7 21.54 -0.51 30.08
N LEU A 8 22.53 0.31 29.69
CA LEU A 8 22.44 1.17 28.51
C LEU A 8 22.42 0.36 27.22
N LEU A 9 23.26 -0.67 27.08
CA LEU A 9 23.25 -1.59 25.93
C LEU A 9 21.96 -2.40 25.86
N ASN A 10 21.40 -2.84 26.99
CA ASN A 10 20.12 -3.54 27.04
C ASN A 10 18.96 -2.62 26.69
N LYS A 11 18.99 -1.36 27.15
CA LYS A 11 18.02 -0.33 26.75
C LYS A 11 18.11 -0.03 25.26
N THR A 12 19.32 0.16 24.71
CA THR A 12 19.51 0.40 23.27
C THR A 12 19.13 -0.83 22.45
N ARG A 13 19.41 -2.05 22.91
CA ARG A 13 18.94 -3.29 22.26
C ARG A 13 17.43 -3.41 22.32
N GLY A 14 16.81 -3.04 23.44
CA GLY A 14 15.36 -2.92 23.59
C GLY A 14 14.78 -1.90 22.62
N ASP A 15 15.35 -0.69 22.55
CA ASP A 15 14.93 0.37 21.63
C ASP A 15 15.12 -0.04 20.16
N ILE A 16 16.21 -0.75 19.83
CA ILE A 16 16.44 -1.32 18.49
C ILE A 16 15.43 -2.43 18.20
N ALA A 17 15.10 -3.28 19.18
CA ALA A 17 14.10 -4.33 19.02
C ALA A 17 12.70 -3.75 18.85
N SER A 18 12.34 -2.70 19.58
CA SER A 18 11.07 -1.98 19.45
C SER A 18 10.98 -1.21 18.12
N LYS A 19 12.10 -0.69 17.61
CA LYS A 19 12.19 -0.02 16.29
C LYS A 19 12.28 -0.98 15.12
N ARG A 20 12.82 -2.19 15.31
CA ARG A 20 12.67 -3.31 14.37
C ARG A 20 11.23 -3.76 14.50
N GLY A 21 10.32 -3.02 13.85
CA GLY A 21 8.87 -3.14 14.00
C GLY A 21 8.43 -4.58 14.19
N ASN A 22 7.49 -4.80 15.12
CA ASN A 22 6.95 -6.13 15.38
C ASN A 22 6.64 -6.80 14.04
N ASN A 23 7.33 -7.91 13.73
CA ASN A 23 7.10 -8.70 12.52
C ASN A 23 5.73 -9.41 12.63
N VAL A 24 4.68 -8.61 12.66
CA VAL A 24 3.30 -9.06 12.62
C VAL A 24 2.90 -8.98 11.15
N ASP A 25 2.79 -10.16 10.55
CA ASP A 25 2.34 -10.29 9.18
C ASP A 25 0.84 -10.01 9.10
N LEU A 26 0.47 -9.10 8.20
CA LEU A 26 -0.92 -8.85 7.86
C LEU A 26 -1.49 -10.03 7.10
N THR A 27 -2.61 -10.55 7.60
CA THR A 27 -3.37 -11.59 6.90
C THR A 27 -4.39 -10.92 5.99
N ARG A 28 -4.40 -11.33 4.71
CA ARG A 28 -5.32 -10.82 3.69
C ARG A 28 -6.27 -11.90 3.20
N LEU A 29 -7.41 -11.45 2.66
CA LEU A 29 -8.40 -12.30 2.01
C LEU A 29 -7.80 -13.04 0.82
N LYS A 30 -7.87 -14.37 0.85
CA LYS A 30 -7.44 -15.24 -0.25
C LYS A 30 -8.55 -15.38 -1.29
N ASP A 31 -8.21 -15.88 -2.47
CA ASP A 31 -9.20 -16.16 -3.50
C ASP A 31 -10.13 -17.30 -3.05
N GLY A 32 -11.42 -17.20 -3.34
CA GLY A 32 -12.44 -18.17 -2.92
C GLY A 32 -13.09 -17.83 -1.59
N ASN A 33 -13.45 -18.87 -0.82
CA ASN A 33 -14.19 -18.74 0.43
C ASN A 33 -13.23 -18.41 1.59
N ASN A 34 -13.54 -17.35 2.34
CA ASN A 34 -12.83 -16.98 3.55
C ASN A 34 -13.84 -16.89 4.71
N TYR A 35 -13.63 -17.67 5.75
CA TYR A 35 -14.38 -17.58 7.00
C TYR A 35 -13.64 -16.62 7.93
N LEU A 36 -14.33 -15.57 8.37
CA LEU A 36 -13.79 -14.50 9.19
C LEU A 36 -14.55 -14.43 10.52
N ARG A 37 -13.86 -14.60 11.63
CA ARG A 37 -14.37 -14.29 12.97
C ARG A 37 -13.65 -13.04 13.49
N ILE A 38 -14.38 -11.94 13.64
CA ILE A 38 -13.84 -10.68 14.19
C ILE A 38 -13.95 -10.72 15.71
N PHE A 39 -12.90 -10.29 16.39
CA PHE A 39 -12.87 -10.21 17.84
C PHE A 39 -13.21 -8.80 18.32
N PRO A 40 -13.91 -8.66 19.46
CA PRO A 40 -14.05 -7.37 20.11
C PRO A 40 -12.70 -6.89 20.64
N ASN A 41 -12.64 -5.59 20.94
CA ASN A 41 -11.47 -5.02 21.58
C ASN A 41 -11.27 -5.65 22.98
N LYS A 42 -10.02 -6.07 23.25
CA LYS A 42 -9.64 -6.78 24.47
C LYS A 42 -9.76 -5.93 25.73
N ASP A 43 -9.43 -4.64 25.63
CA ASP A 43 -9.37 -3.72 26.76
C ASP A 43 -10.74 -3.09 27.05
N ASP A 44 -11.53 -2.84 26.00
CA ASP A 44 -12.90 -2.36 26.08
C ASP A 44 -13.80 -3.10 25.08
N PRO A 45 -14.63 -4.07 25.51
CA PRO A 45 -15.52 -4.80 24.63
C PRO A 45 -16.52 -3.94 23.84
N ASN A 46 -16.82 -2.72 24.34
CA ASN A 46 -17.70 -1.75 23.66
C ASN A 46 -16.91 -0.66 22.92
N GLY A 47 -15.58 -0.72 22.99
CA GLY A 47 -14.69 0.21 22.33
C GLY A 47 -14.53 -0.07 20.85
N VAL A 48 -13.70 0.74 20.19
CA VAL A 48 -13.41 0.57 18.77
C VAL A 48 -12.61 -0.72 18.57
N PHE A 49 -13.16 -1.66 17.80
CA PHE A 49 -12.56 -2.97 17.49
C PHE A 49 -11.72 -2.98 16.21
N PHE A 50 -11.62 -1.83 15.52
CA PHE A 50 -10.94 -1.66 14.26
C PHE A 50 -10.00 -0.45 14.27
N GLN A 51 -9.06 -0.42 13.35
CA GLN A 51 -8.17 0.72 13.13
C GLN A 51 -8.10 1.06 11.65
N THR A 52 -8.22 2.35 11.31
CA THR A 52 -7.99 2.83 9.94
C THR A 52 -6.53 2.63 9.55
N PHE A 53 -6.31 2.14 8.34
CA PHE A 53 -4.98 1.79 7.85
C PHE A 53 -4.86 2.03 6.36
N GLY A 54 -3.65 2.32 5.90
CA GLY A 54 -3.31 2.26 4.50
C GLY A 54 -1.83 1.96 4.35
N MET A 55 -1.45 1.33 3.24
CA MET A 55 -0.06 1.00 2.96
C MET A 55 0.25 1.23 1.49
N HIS A 56 1.39 1.87 1.22
CA HIS A 56 1.97 1.97 -0.11
C HIS A 56 2.83 0.73 -0.35
N TYR A 57 2.58 0.02 -1.45
CA TYR A 57 3.41 -1.10 -1.89
C TYR A 57 4.12 -0.71 -3.17
N VAL A 58 5.46 -0.76 -3.15
CA VAL A 58 6.30 -0.41 -4.29
C VAL A 58 7.06 -1.65 -4.74
N LYS A 59 6.55 -2.28 -5.79
CA LYS A 59 7.21 -3.42 -6.45
C LYS A 59 8.31 -2.91 -7.37
N HIS A 60 9.51 -3.48 -7.26
CA HIS A 60 10.66 -3.13 -8.08
C HIS A 60 11.59 -4.33 -8.25
N GLN A 61 12.44 -4.31 -9.27
CA GLN A 61 13.53 -5.27 -9.39
C GLN A 61 14.75 -4.74 -8.64
N ASN A 62 15.39 -5.59 -7.84
CA ASN A 62 16.67 -5.27 -7.22
C ASN A 62 17.82 -5.34 -8.26
N GLU A 63 19.04 -5.05 -7.83
CA GLU A 63 20.23 -5.09 -8.70
C GLU A 63 20.51 -6.49 -9.27
N GLU A 64 20.00 -7.54 -8.63
CA GLU A 64 20.10 -8.94 -9.06
C GLU A 64 18.95 -9.37 -10.00
N GLY A 65 18.04 -8.45 -10.36
CA GLY A 65 16.88 -8.74 -11.22
C GLY A 65 15.72 -9.47 -10.52
N LYS A 66 15.75 -9.61 -9.19
CA LYS A 66 14.68 -10.23 -8.39
C LYS A 66 13.60 -9.20 -8.04
N ASP A 67 12.34 -9.60 -8.13
CA ASP A 67 11.21 -8.77 -7.73
C ASP A 67 11.14 -8.62 -6.20
N VAL A 68 11.33 -7.40 -5.73
CA VAL A 68 11.27 -7.00 -4.32
C VAL A 68 10.13 -6.00 -4.14
N THR A 69 9.41 -6.11 -3.02
CA THR A 69 8.37 -5.14 -2.64
C THR A 69 8.82 -4.40 -1.39
N THR A 70 8.95 -3.08 -1.50
CA THR A 70 9.09 -2.21 -0.33
C THR A 70 7.72 -1.68 0.04
N ALA A 71 7.42 -1.60 1.33
CA ALA A 71 6.13 -1.10 1.80
C ALA A 71 6.30 -0.12 2.95
N TYR A 72 5.43 0.88 2.99
CA TYR A 72 5.37 1.87 4.06
C TYR A 72 3.93 2.31 4.34
N ILE A 73 3.63 2.59 5.60
CA ILE A 73 2.31 3.00 6.08
C ILE A 73 1.93 4.35 5.45
N CYS A 74 0.70 4.45 4.96
CA CYS A 74 0.15 5.69 4.44
C CYS A 74 -0.37 6.54 5.60
N GLU A 75 0.32 7.63 5.92
CA GLU A 75 -0.07 8.54 7.00
C GLU A 75 -1.45 9.19 6.76
N GLN A 76 -1.83 9.39 5.50
CA GLN A 76 -3.11 9.97 5.13
C GLN A 76 -4.28 9.02 5.44
N HIS A 77 -4.17 7.76 5.06
CA HIS A 77 -5.23 6.79 5.29
C HIS A 77 -5.23 6.21 6.71
N THR A 78 -4.09 6.26 7.40
CA THR A 78 -3.95 5.70 8.75
C THR A 78 -4.24 6.75 9.83
N HIS A 79 -3.73 7.98 9.68
CA HIS A 79 -3.80 9.04 10.70
C HIS A 79 -4.49 10.32 10.22
N GLY A 80 -4.84 10.43 8.93
CA GLY A 80 -5.40 11.67 8.37
C GLY A 80 -4.37 12.78 8.19
N HIS A 81 -3.07 12.46 8.15
CA HIS A 81 -1.99 13.43 7.99
C HIS A 81 -1.50 13.51 6.54
N ALA A 82 -0.73 14.54 6.19
CA ALA A 82 -0.16 14.67 4.86
C ALA A 82 0.85 13.54 4.59
N CYS A 83 0.65 12.77 3.52
CA CYS A 83 1.52 11.65 3.18
C CYS A 83 2.37 11.96 1.96
N GLN A 84 3.68 12.00 2.15
CA GLN A 84 4.67 12.28 1.11
C GLN A 84 4.60 11.28 -0.06
N LEU A 85 4.31 10.00 0.22
CA LEU A 85 4.14 9.00 -0.83
C LEU A 85 2.86 9.23 -1.64
N CYS A 86 1.76 9.68 -1.01
CA CYS A 86 0.56 10.10 -1.73
C CYS A 86 0.83 11.31 -2.63
N GLU A 87 1.61 12.29 -2.18
CA GLU A 87 2.03 13.44 -2.99
C GLU A 87 2.79 13.01 -4.24
N MET A 88 3.78 12.11 -4.08
CA MET A 88 4.51 11.53 -5.21
C MET A 88 3.59 10.76 -6.18
N VAL A 89 2.57 10.05 -5.69
CA VAL A 89 1.58 9.37 -6.55
C VAL A 89 0.80 10.42 -7.34
N MET A 90 0.31 11.47 -6.69
CA MET A 90 -0.50 12.51 -7.32
C MET A 90 0.30 13.26 -8.39
N GLU A 91 1.53 13.65 -8.07
CA GLU A 91 2.43 14.29 -9.01
C GLU A 91 2.76 13.36 -10.20
N GLY A 92 2.98 12.07 -9.94
CA GLY A 92 3.20 11.07 -10.97
C GLY A 92 2.04 10.99 -11.95
N ARG A 93 0.81 10.92 -11.43
CA ARG A 93 -0.38 10.87 -12.29
C ARG A 93 -0.55 12.12 -13.13
N ALA A 94 -0.17 13.28 -12.61
CA ALA A 94 -0.21 14.53 -13.36
C ALA A 94 0.85 14.57 -14.47
N ARG A 95 2.09 14.16 -14.17
CA ARG A 95 3.21 14.19 -15.12
C ARG A 95 3.06 13.18 -16.26
N PHE A 96 2.56 11.97 -15.98
CA PHE A 96 2.45 10.88 -16.98
C PHE A 96 1.04 10.69 -17.52
N LYS A 97 0.19 11.72 -17.44
CA LYS A 97 -1.17 11.67 -17.97
C LYS A 97 -1.16 11.26 -19.45
N GLY A 98 -1.90 10.21 -19.78
CA GLY A 98 -1.97 9.65 -21.15
C GLY A 98 -0.97 8.53 -21.43
N ASN A 99 0.02 8.30 -20.57
CA ASN A 99 0.90 7.13 -20.65
C ASN A 99 0.34 5.98 -19.81
N LYS A 100 -0.40 5.06 -20.44
CA LYS A 100 -1.08 3.94 -19.76
C LYS A 100 -0.15 3.08 -18.91
N ALA A 101 1.07 2.80 -19.38
CA ALA A 101 2.02 1.96 -18.66
C ALA A 101 2.51 2.62 -17.37
N MET A 102 2.79 3.92 -17.43
CA MET A 102 3.17 4.69 -16.24
C MET A 102 1.98 4.91 -15.29
N GLU A 103 0.79 5.18 -15.82
CA GLU A 103 -0.42 5.31 -15.01
C GLU A 103 -0.72 4.02 -14.24
N GLU A 104 -0.60 2.85 -14.87
CA GLU A 104 -0.79 1.56 -14.20
C GLU A 104 0.27 1.34 -13.10
N ARG A 105 1.53 1.64 -13.40
CA ARG A 105 2.62 1.58 -12.42
C ARG A 105 2.37 2.49 -11.22
N ILE A 106 2.00 3.76 -11.45
CA ILE A 106 1.72 4.73 -10.38
C ILE A 106 0.47 4.32 -9.58
N ASN A 107 -0.57 3.83 -10.26
CA ASN A 107 -1.77 3.32 -9.59
C ASN A 107 -1.48 2.10 -8.70
N SER A 108 -0.49 1.26 -9.06
CA SER A 108 -0.08 0.13 -8.23
C SER A 108 0.62 0.55 -6.93
N MET A 109 1.23 1.74 -6.89
CA MET A 109 1.91 2.32 -5.71
C MET A 109 0.96 3.12 -4.81
N ARG A 110 -0.25 3.40 -5.29
CA ARG A 110 -1.27 4.15 -4.56
C ARG A 110 -1.74 3.34 -3.35
N ALA A 111 -1.65 3.95 -2.17
CA ALA A 111 -2.30 3.41 -0.99
C ALA A 111 -3.82 3.48 -1.16
N THR A 112 -4.50 2.41 -0.72
CA THR A 112 -5.94 2.34 -0.65
C THR A 112 -6.33 2.32 0.84
N PRO A 113 -7.41 2.99 1.25
CA PRO A 113 -7.91 2.86 2.62
C PRO A 113 -8.28 1.41 2.91
N ARG A 114 -7.93 0.95 4.11
CA ARG A 114 -8.11 -0.39 4.65
C ARG A 114 -8.46 -0.28 6.13
N TYR A 115 -8.94 -1.39 6.68
CA TYR A 115 -9.23 -1.50 8.09
C TYR A 115 -8.48 -2.70 8.67
N LEU A 116 -7.83 -2.50 9.80
CA LEU A 116 -7.23 -3.57 10.59
C LEU A 116 -8.22 -4.03 11.64
N VAL A 117 -8.38 -5.34 11.74
CA VAL A 117 -9.19 -5.98 12.79
C VAL A 117 -8.43 -7.16 13.39
N ASN A 118 -8.66 -7.42 14.67
CA ASN A 118 -8.24 -8.65 15.30
C ASN A 118 -9.27 -9.75 15.01
N GLY A 119 -8.78 -10.95 14.69
CA GLY A 119 -9.67 -12.07 14.47
C GLY A 119 -8.97 -13.30 13.96
N VAL A 120 -9.75 -14.18 13.36
CA VAL A 120 -9.26 -15.35 12.66
C VAL A 120 -9.81 -15.35 11.24
N LEU A 121 -8.91 -15.56 10.29
CA LEU A 121 -9.24 -15.87 8.91
C LEU A 121 -8.86 -17.33 8.62
N SER A 122 -9.81 -18.10 8.09
CA SER A 122 -9.56 -19.47 7.64
C SER A 122 -10.26 -19.76 6.32
N ALA A 123 -9.71 -20.69 5.54
CA ALA A 123 -10.41 -21.28 4.39
C ALA A 123 -11.39 -22.37 4.83
N ARG A 124 -11.19 -22.93 6.03
CA ARG A 124 -12.06 -23.93 6.63
C ARG A 124 -13.09 -23.29 7.55
N GLU A 125 -14.25 -23.93 7.57
CA GLU A 125 -15.39 -23.61 8.41
C GLU A 125 -15.05 -23.69 9.90
N ASP A 126 -14.38 -24.76 10.31
CA ASP A 126 -14.10 -25.08 11.72
C ASP A 126 -13.00 -24.25 12.39
N PHE A 127 -12.35 -23.33 11.65
CA PHE A 127 -11.19 -22.58 12.13
C PHE A 127 -10.07 -23.45 12.73
N ALA A 128 -10.00 -24.74 12.38
CA ALA A 128 -9.03 -25.67 12.95
C ALA A 128 -7.58 -25.26 12.66
N ASP A 129 -7.36 -24.56 11.55
CA ASP A 129 -6.06 -24.07 11.11
C ASP A 129 -5.55 -22.87 11.93
N ALA A 130 -6.36 -22.31 12.83
CA ALA A 130 -6.04 -21.10 13.57
C ALA A 130 -5.40 -21.39 14.93
N GLU A 131 -4.10 -21.17 15.01
CA GLU A 131 -3.34 -21.31 16.26
C GLU A 131 -3.34 -20.04 17.12
N LYS A 132 -3.26 -18.87 16.48
CA LYS A 132 -3.14 -17.55 17.11
C LYS A 132 -4.08 -16.52 16.48
N CYS A 133 -4.36 -15.44 17.21
CA CYS A 133 -5.06 -14.29 16.64
C CYS A 133 -4.23 -13.70 15.48
N GLN A 134 -4.91 -13.43 14.39
CA GLN A 134 -4.33 -12.84 13.19
C GLN A 134 -4.69 -11.36 13.15
N LEU A 135 -3.76 -10.55 12.66
CA LEU A 135 -4.03 -9.17 12.30
C LEU A 135 -4.52 -9.14 10.86
N ILE A 136 -5.80 -8.84 10.67
CA ILE A 136 -6.47 -9.01 9.37
C ILE A 136 -6.67 -7.65 8.73
N GLU A 137 -6.20 -7.52 7.49
CA GLU A 137 -6.39 -6.33 6.65
C GLU A 137 -7.63 -6.52 5.77
N LEU A 138 -8.65 -5.68 5.99
CA LEU A 138 -9.91 -5.71 5.24
C LEU A 138 -9.99 -4.54 4.23
N PRO A 139 -10.43 -4.79 2.98
CA PRO A 139 -10.86 -3.73 2.06
C PRO A 139 -11.99 -2.89 2.66
N SER A 140 -12.02 -1.58 2.39
CA SER A 140 -13.09 -0.69 2.89
C SER A 140 -14.49 -1.15 2.50
N THR A 141 -14.68 -1.68 1.29
CA THR A 141 -15.99 -2.16 0.84
C THR A 141 -16.47 -3.37 1.66
N VAL A 142 -15.57 -4.32 1.92
CA VAL A 142 -15.87 -5.50 2.75
C VAL A 142 -16.17 -5.10 4.19
N PHE A 143 -15.37 -4.18 4.73
CA PHE A 143 -15.57 -3.70 6.09
C PHE A 143 -16.90 -2.95 6.24
N ASP A 144 -17.26 -2.10 5.27
CA ASP A 144 -18.55 -1.41 5.23
C ASP A 144 -19.73 -2.39 5.17
N ASP A 145 -19.66 -3.41 4.32
CA ASP A 145 -20.70 -4.44 4.22
C ASP A 145 -20.82 -5.27 5.50
N ILE A 146 -19.71 -5.59 6.16
CA ILE A 146 -19.71 -6.22 7.49
C ILE A 146 -20.41 -5.30 8.49
N CYS A 147 -20.01 -4.03 8.59
CA CYS A 147 -20.62 -3.08 9.53
C CYS A 147 -22.14 -2.91 9.31
N LYS A 148 -22.60 -2.89 8.05
CA LYS A 148 -24.04 -2.86 7.72
C LYS A 148 -24.75 -4.08 8.29
N VAL A 149 -24.25 -5.28 7.99
CA VAL A 149 -24.83 -6.54 8.48
C VAL A 149 -24.82 -6.60 10.02
N MET A 150 -23.75 -6.13 10.65
CA MET A 150 -23.67 -6.05 12.12
C MET A 150 -24.72 -5.08 12.68
N SER A 151 -24.90 -3.92 12.05
CA SER A 151 -25.87 -2.92 12.50
C SER A 151 -27.31 -3.40 12.34
N GLU A 152 -27.63 -4.08 11.25
CA GLU A 152 -28.94 -4.72 11.02
C GLU A 152 -29.20 -5.81 12.07
N ASP A 153 -28.22 -6.69 12.31
CA ASP A 153 -28.38 -7.79 13.27
C ASP A 153 -28.52 -7.32 14.72
N ILE A 154 -27.87 -6.22 15.09
CA ILE A 154 -28.01 -5.60 16.41
C ILE A 154 -29.37 -4.90 16.52
N ALA A 155 -29.83 -4.22 15.47
CA ALA A 155 -31.12 -3.53 15.46
C ALA A 155 -32.31 -4.51 15.51
N ASP A 156 -32.18 -5.66 14.86
CA ASP A 156 -33.22 -6.71 14.80
C ASP A 156 -33.12 -7.72 15.96
N ASP A 157 -32.29 -7.47 16.98
CA ASP A 157 -32.04 -8.36 18.13
C ASP A 157 -31.63 -9.80 17.75
N ILE A 158 -30.99 -9.97 16.60
CA ILE A 158 -30.54 -11.27 16.06
C ILE A 158 -29.28 -11.76 16.79
N GLY A 159 -28.43 -10.83 17.22
CA GLY A 159 -27.27 -11.07 18.09
C GLY A 159 -26.07 -10.19 17.77
N ASN A 160 -25.14 -10.08 18.72
CA ASN A 160 -23.92 -9.29 18.56
C ASN A 160 -22.76 -10.12 17.97
N PRO A 161 -22.33 -9.90 16.71
CA PRO A 161 -21.21 -10.60 16.10
C PRO A 161 -19.87 -10.40 16.83
N LEU A 162 -19.67 -9.29 17.56
CA LEU A 162 -18.46 -9.06 18.34
C LEU A 162 -18.53 -9.68 19.73
N SER A 163 -19.60 -10.37 20.11
CA SER A 163 -19.65 -11.04 21.40
C SER A 163 -18.57 -12.12 21.48
N LYS A 164 -17.85 -12.14 22.62
CA LYS A 164 -16.86 -13.16 22.90
C LYS A 164 -17.50 -14.55 22.94
N GLU A 165 -18.63 -14.67 23.63
CA GLU A 165 -19.29 -15.95 23.93
C GLU A 165 -20.31 -16.38 22.85
N GLU A 166 -21.03 -15.42 22.28
CA GLU A 166 -22.19 -15.70 21.40
C GLU A 166 -22.06 -15.13 19.99
N GLY A 167 -20.93 -14.49 19.67
CA GLY A 167 -20.76 -13.90 18.35
C GLY A 167 -20.67 -14.96 17.26
N TYR A 168 -20.84 -14.53 16.01
CA TYR A 168 -20.76 -15.40 14.83
C TYR A 168 -19.67 -14.96 13.83
N ALA A 169 -19.42 -15.80 12.84
CA ALA A 169 -18.46 -15.52 11.76
C ALA A 169 -19.14 -15.05 10.47
N PHE A 170 -18.35 -14.46 9.58
CA PHE A 170 -18.74 -14.03 8.25
C PHE A 170 -18.09 -14.94 7.21
N LEU A 171 -18.84 -15.31 6.17
CA LEU A 171 -18.28 -15.89 4.96
C LEU A 171 -18.06 -14.76 3.96
N ILE A 172 -16.81 -14.57 3.55
CA ILE A 172 -16.41 -13.60 2.53
C ILE A 172 -15.94 -14.38 1.32
N LYS A 173 -16.71 -14.32 0.23
CA LYS A 173 -16.32 -14.89 -1.05
C LYS A 173 -15.58 -13.82 -1.85
N ARG A 174 -14.31 -14.07 -2.15
CA ARG A 174 -13.51 -13.22 -3.03
C ARG A 174 -13.42 -13.87 -4.40
N THR A 175 -13.85 -13.15 -5.42
CA THR A 175 -13.79 -13.59 -6.82
C THR A 175 -13.12 -12.54 -7.70
N GLY A 176 -12.45 -12.95 -8.78
CA GLY A 176 -11.72 -12.06 -9.67
C GLY A 176 -10.35 -11.61 -9.13
N SER A 177 -9.63 -10.83 -9.94
CA SER A 177 -8.31 -10.30 -9.62
C SER A 177 -8.18 -8.85 -10.05
N GLY A 178 -7.27 -8.11 -9.40
CA GLY A 178 -7.03 -6.70 -9.72
C GLY A 178 -8.29 -5.83 -9.58
N ARG A 179 -8.66 -5.13 -10.65
CA ARG A 179 -9.82 -4.22 -10.69
C ARG A 179 -11.17 -4.94 -10.70
N ASP A 180 -11.21 -6.19 -11.16
CA ASP A 180 -12.43 -6.99 -11.25
C ASP A 180 -12.68 -7.82 -9.97
N THR A 181 -11.96 -7.51 -8.89
CA THR A 181 -12.14 -8.19 -7.61
C THR A 181 -13.49 -7.84 -7.01
N LYS A 182 -14.35 -8.84 -6.79
CA LYS A 182 -15.64 -8.72 -6.14
C LYS A 182 -15.64 -9.47 -4.82
N TYR A 183 -16.40 -8.93 -3.88
CA TYR A 183 -16.60 -9.52 -2.57
C TYR A 183 -18.09 -9.71 -2.33
N ASP A 184 -18.44 -10.87 -1.78
CA ASP A 184 -19.78 -11.17 -1.28
C ASP A 184 -19.65 -11.57 0.20
N VAL A 185 -20.33 -10.84 1.08
CA VAL A 185 -20.26 -10.98 2.54
C VAL A 185 -21.58 -11.56 3.03
N SER A 186 -21.51 -12.70 3.71
CA SER A 186 -22.68 -13.38 4.25
C SER A 186 -22.48 -13.72 5.73
N PRO A 187 -23.35 -13.28 6.65
CA PRO A 187 -23.26 -13.65 8.07
C PRO A 187 -23.64 -15.12 8.27
N LYS A 188 -22.88 -15.84 9.08
CA LYS A 188 -23.10 -17.27 9.38
C LYS A 188 -23.61 -17.45 10.81
N ARG A 189 -24.80 -16.88 11.05
CA ARG A 189 -25.47 -16.75 12.37
C ARG A 189 -25.78 -18.08 13.08
N LYS A 190 -25.88 -19.20 12.35
CA LYS A 190 -26.26 -20.51 12.93
C LYS A 190 -25.09 -21.47 13.11
N VAL A 191 -24.01 -21.28 12.35
CA VAL A 191 -22.93 -22.27 12.22
C VAL A 191 -21.76 -21.97 13.16
N TYR A 192 -21.56 -20.69 13.53
CA TYR A 192 -20.39 -20.25 14.29
C TYR A 192 -20.71 -19.42 15.51
N LYS A 193 -21.84 -19.70 16.18
CA LYS A 193 -22.10 -19.14 17.51
C LYS A 193 -21.25 -19.91 18.52
N GLY A 194 -20.30 -19.23 19.13
CA GLY A 194 -19.46 -19.85 20.15
C GLY A 194 -18.38 -18.94 20.71
N ASP A 195 -17.87 -19.37 21.85
CA ASP A 195 -16.83 -18.68 22.61
C ASP A 195 -15.53 -18.60 21.82
N ILE A 196 -14.84 -17.45 21.93
CA ILE A 196 -13.50 -17.28 21.39
C ILE A 196 -12.52 -18.01 22.32
N PRO A 197 -11.82 -19.06 21.83
CA PRO A 197 -10.84 -19.78 22.63
C PRO A 197 -9.81 -18.85 23.27
N GLU A 198 -9.48 -19.07 24.54
CA GLU A 198 -8.59 -18.20 25.31
C GLU A 198 -7.19 -18.03 24.68
N LYS A 199 -6.70 -19.08 23.98
CA LYS A 199 -5.46 -19.03 23.19
C LYS A 199 -5.48 -17.93 22.10
N LEU A 200 -6.64 -17.67 21.51
CA LEU A 200 -6.83 -16.65 20.49
C LEU A 200 -7.11 -15.29 21.13
N TRP A 201 -7.83 -15.27 22.25
CA TRP A 201 -8.13 -14.05 23.00
C TRP A 201 -6.88 -13.37 23.56
N THR A 202 -5.96 -14.15 24.13
CA THR A 202 -4.75 -13.63 24.78
C THR A 202 -3.73 -13.09 23.79
N THR A 203 -3.72 -13.59 22.56
CA THR A 203 -2.77 -13.26 21.49
C THR A 203 -3.22 -12.15 20.56
N GLN A 204 -4.27 -11.40 20.92
CA GLN A 204 -4.71 -10.22 20.17
C GLN A 204 -3.60 -9.17 20.03
N HIS A 205 -3.56 -8.52 18.87
CA HIS A 205 -2.58 -7.48 18.56
C HIS A 205 -3.10 -6.10 18.98
N ASP A 206 -2.19 -5.23 19.41
CA ASP A 206 -2.52 -3.82 19.59
C ASP A 206 -2.57 -3.14 18.21
N LEU A 207 -3.80 -2.85 17.76
CA LEU A 207 -4.07 -2.25 16.45
C LEU A 207 -3.47 -0.84 16.33
N ILE A 208 -3.51 -0.07 17.42
CA ILE A 208 -3.02 1.31 17.45
C ILE A 208 -1.49 1.30 17.43
N ALA A 209 -0.86 0.45 18.25
CA ALA A 209 0.58 0.30 18.24
C ALA A 209 1.10 -0.17 16.87
N TYR A 210 0.37 -1.05 16.17
CA TYR A 210 0.72 -1.46 14.82
C TYR A 210 0.60 -0.30 13.81
N ALA A 211 -0.51 0.44 13.84
CA ALA A 211 -0.73 1.59 12.96
C ALA A 211 0.32 2.70 13.17
N ASN A 212 0.81 2.86 14.40
CA ASN A 212 1.81 3.85 14.77
C ASN A 212 3.26 3.41 14.52
N GLN A 213 3.51 2.29 13.83
CA GLN A 213 4.86 1.85 13.49
C GLN A 213 5.47 2.73 12.38
N ALA A 214 5.92 3.93 12.76
CA ALA A 214 6.68 4.81 11.88
C ALA A 214 8.15 4.36 11.82
N ASP A 215 8.55 3.78 10.70
CA ASP A 215 9.95 3.48 10.39
C ASP A 215 10.47 4.45 9.32
N GLU A 216 11.15 5.51 9.77
CA GLU A 216 11.75 6.53 8.90
C GLU A 216 12.72 5.94 7.86
N THR A 217 13.41 4.84 8.20
CA THR A 217 14.33 4.19 7.25
C THR A 217 13.58 3.49 6.13
N ARG A 218 12.43 2.88 6.43
CA ARG A 218 11.51 2.33 5.42
C ARG A 218 10.85 3.41 4.60
N LEU A 219 10.45 4.54 5.20
CA LEU A 219 9.92 5.69 4.47
C LEU A 219 10.92 6.18 3.41
N LEU A 220 12.15 6.46 3.84
CA LEU A 220 13.23 6.95 2.98
C LEU A 220 13.54 5.97 1.84
N SER A 221 13.62 4.67 2.15
CA SER A 221 13.85 3.63 1.13
C SER A 221 12.70 3.51 0.13
N THR A 222 11.45 3.61 0.61
CA THR A 222 10.24 3.55 -0.22
C THR A 222 10.15 4.77 -1.13
N ALA A 223 10.36 5.98 -0.58
CA ALA A 223 10.34 7.23 -1.32
C ALA A 223 11.42 7.26 -2.43
N ARG A 224 12.65 6.83 -2.13
CA ARG A 224 13.72 6.71 -3.14
C ARG A 224 13.38 5.72 -4.24
N THR A 225 12.86 4.55 -3.86
CA THR A 225 12.46 3.51 -4.81
C THR A 225 11.35 4.01 -5.72
N MET A 226 10.33 4.63 -5.14
CA MET A 226 9.22 5.23 -5.86
C MET A 226 9.71 6.33 -6.82
N GLY A 227 10.57 7.23 -6.34
CA GLY A 227 11.13 8.31 -7.13
C GLY A 227 11.95 7.83 -8.33
N ARG A 228 12.73 6.75 -8.17
CA ARG A 228 13.44 6.09 -9.28
C ARG A 228 12.49 5.50 -10.31
N LEU A 229 11.37 4.93 -9.89
CA LEU A 229 10.42 4.26 -10.80
C LEU A 229 9.51 5.23 -11.55
N ILE A 230 9.22 6.40 -10.97
CA ILE A 230 8.33 7.40 -11.56
C ILE A 230 9.05 8.65 -12.04
N GLY A 231 10.36 8.81 -11.80
CA GLY A 231 11.10 10.02 -12.20
C GLY A 231 10.68 11.29 -11.46
N ILE A 232 10.26 11.16 -10.19
CA ILE A 232 9.91 12.28 -9.30
C ILE A 232 10.85 12.27 -8.11
N ALA A 233 11.45 13.41 -7.80
CA ALA A 233 12.31 13.52 -6.62
C ALA A 233 11.50 13.27 -5.34
N ALA A 234 12.06 12.51 -4.40
CA ALA A 234 11.46 12.40 -3.08
C ALA A 234 11.41 13.79 -2.43
N PRO A 235 10.29 14.17 -1.78
CA PRO A 235 10.14 15.52 -1.22
C PRO A 235 11.23 15.79 -0.18
N ALA A 236 11.77 17.02 -0.15
CA ALA A 236 12.94 17.38 0.66
C ALA A 236 12.80 17.03 2.16
N ALA A 237 11.57 17.01 2.68
CA ALA A 237 11.26 16.58 4.04
C ALA A 237 11.65 15.11 4.35
N THR A 238 11.72 14.22 3.34
CA THR A 238 12.23 12.84 3.48
C THR A 238 13.75 12.78 3.56
N MET A 239 14.47 13.76 3.01
CA MET A 239 15.91 13.70 2.81
C MET A 239 16.71 14.36 3.95
N SER A 240 16.01 14.88 4.97
CA SER A 240 16.60 15.35 6.22
C SER A 240 17.07 14.16 7.05
N SER A 241 18.26 13.62 6.74
CA SER A 241 19.03 12.86 7.71
C SER A 241 19.13 13.67 9.02
N PRO A 242 19.10 13.03 10.21
CA PRO A 242 19.28 13.76 11.44
C PRO A 242 20.67 14.42 11.42
N ALA A 243 20.69 15.74 11.24
CA ALA A 243 21.85 16.53 11.60
C ALA A 243 22.12 16.20 13.07
N ILE A 244 23.31 15.64 13.34
CA ILE A 244 23.79 15.31 14.67
C ILE A 244 23.59 16.58 15.52
N SER A 245 22.57 16.55 16.37
CA SER A 245 22.19 17.69 17.19
C SER A 245 23.20 17.82 18.32
N SER A 246 24.34 18.46 18.06
CA SER A 246 25.11 19.08 19.12
C SER A 246 24.34 20.31 19.57
N ALA A 247 23.71 20.18 20.73
CA ALA A 247 23.03 21.27 21.41
C ALA A 247 23.98 22.46 21.62
N ALA A 248 23.71 23.58 20.95
CA ALA A 248 24.15 24.89 21.38
C ALA A 248 22.93 25.82 21.32
N LYS A 249 22.27 25.95 22.47
CA LYS A 249 21.24 26.96 22.73
C LYS A 249 21.88 28.34 22.77
N SER A 250 21.22 29.27 22.11
CA SER A 250 21.16 30.71 22.39
C SER A 250 22.45 31.52 22.37
N ALA A 251 22.62 32.30 21.30
CA ALA A 251 22.98 33.71 21.40
C ALA A 251 22.50 34.43 20.13
N ALA A 252 21.36 35.13 20.25
CA ALA A 252 21.06 36.23 19.37
C ALA A 252 22.06 37.35 19.70
N ALA A 253 23.08 37.49 18.86
CA ALA A 253 24.02 38.60 18.88
C ALA A 253 23.91 39.32 17.54
N GLU A 254 23.20 40.45 17.61
CA GLU A 254 23.38 41.68 16.84
C GLU A 254 24.23 41.59 15.55
N LEU A 255 23.54 41.60 14.41
CA LEU A 255 24.08 42.17 13.18
C LEU A 255 23.72 43.66 13.17
N PRO A 256 24.70 44.58 13.18
CA PRO A 256 24.42 46.01 13.14
C PRO A 256 24.12 46.45 11.72
N GLY A 257 23.06 47.25 11.56
CA GLY A 257 22.86 48.06 10.37
C GLY A 257 21.68 47.66 9.50
N PHE A 258 20.47 47.94 9.97
CA PHE A 258 19.45 48.59 9.14
C PHE A 258 18.49 49.35 10.08
N GLY A 259 18.40 50.66 9.86
CA GLY A 259 17.74 51.60 10.76
C GLY A 259 16.25 51.36 10.93
N SER A 260 15.78 51.57 12.16
CA SER A 260 14.38 51.70 12.52
C SER A 260 13.77 52.91 11.81
N ILE A 261 12.67 52.70 11.08
CA ILE A 261 11.77 53.78 10.68
C ILE A 261 10.38 53.41 11.18
N THR A 262 10.00 54.05 12.27
CA THR A 262 8.62 54.11 12.77
C THR A 262 7.83 55.12 11.95
N GLY A 263 6.62 54.75 11.51
CA GLY A 263 5.51 55.69 11.47
C GLY A 263 4.79 55.88 10.13
N HIS A 264 3.46 55.79 10.27
CA HIS A 264 2.40 56.43 9.51
C HIS A 264 1.64 55.68 8.40
N THR A 265 0.37 55.56 8.77
CA THR A 265 -0.88 55.16 8.14
C THR A 265 -1.25 55.96 6.88
N GLU A 266 -2.13 55.32 6.10
CA GLU A 266 -3.07 55.89 5.11
C GLU A 266 -2.55 56.27 3.71
N GLY A 267 -3.04 55.51 2.72
CA GLY A 267 -3.99 56.05 1.75
C GLY A 267 -3.48 56.81 0.52
N ALA A 268 -3.62 56.12 -0.62
CA ALA A 268 -4.08 56.63 -1.92
C ALA A 268 -3.14 57.39 -2.90
N ALA A 269 -3.31 56.98 -4.17
CA ALA A 269 -3.22 57.74 -5.42
C ALA A 269 -1.85 58.00 -6.10
N ALA A 270 -1.67 57.25 -7.19
CA ALA A 270 -1.49 57.73 -8.57
C ALA A 270 -0.20 58.46 -9.03
N VAL A 271 0.48 57.77 -9.96
CA VAL A 271 0.98 58.23 -11.29
C VAL A 271 2.03 59.36 -11.35
N ALA A 272 3.25 59.04 -11.83
CA ALA A 272 3.79 59.50 -13.14
C ALA A 272 5.30 59.22 -13.33
N THR A 273 5.61 58.65 -14.51
CA THR A 273 6.76 58.91 -15.41
C THR A 273 8.23 58.65 -15.00
N ALA A 274 8.78 57.64 -15.70
CA ALA A 274 10.03 57.62 -16.49
C ALA A 274 11.34 58.19 -15.92
N HIS A 275 12.33 57.30 -15.75
CA HIS A 275 13.64 57.42 -16.40
C HIS A 275 14.42 56.10 -16.29
N THR A 276 14.71 55.49 -17.45
CA THR A 276 15.69 54.41 -17.62
C THR A 276 17.11 54.99 -17.59
N PRO A 277 18.09 54.26 -17.04
CA PRO A 277 19.22 53.87 -17.88
C PRO A 277 19.62 52.39 -17.69
N ALA A 278 19.99 51.73 -18.79
CA ALA A 278 20.74 50.47 -18.78
C ALA A 278 22.25 50.78 -18.59
N PRO A 279 23.09 49.85 -18.10
CA PRO A 279 23.71 48.91 -19.04
C PRO A 279 24.00 47.48 -18.51
N GLU A 280 24.00 46.55 -19.47
CA GLU A 280 24.90 45.41 -19.71
C GLU A 280 25.35 44.49 -18.54
N SER A 281 24.97 43.20 -18.65
CA SER A 281 25.92 42.10 -18.58
C SER A 281 25.34 40.87 -19.28
N THR A 282 26.07 40.39 -20.29
CA THR A 282 25.82 39.18 -21.06
C THR A 282 25.95 37.95 -20.16
N SER A 283 24.86 37.23 -19.94
CA SER A 283 24.86 36.00 -19.15
C SER A 283 25.19 34.80 -20.06
N LEU A 284 26.07 33.92 -19.58
CA LEU A 284 26.49 32.66 -20.22
C LEU A 284 25.34 31.70 -20.56
N VAL A 285 24.12 32.03 -20.15
CA VAL A 285 22.91 31.24 -20.33
C VAL A 285 22.38 31.37 -21.77
N ASP A 286 22.61 32.50 -22.43
CA ASP A 286 22.08 32.75 -23.78
C ASP A 286 22.95 32.10 -24.89
N GLU A 287 24.24 31.87 -24.63
CA GLU A 287 25.14 31.13 -25.55
C GLU A 287 24.92 29.61 -25.54
N GLU A 288 24.34 29.04 -24.47
CA GLU A 288 24.08 27.60 -24.38
C GLU A 288 22.72 27.22 -24.98
N ILE A 289 21.75 28.15 -24.96
CA ILE A 289 20.44 27.99 -25.62
C ILE A 289 20.58 27.97 -27.14
N LEU A 290 21.50 28.75 -27.72
CA LEU A 290 21.78 28.71 -29.16
C LEU A 290 22.50 27.43 -29.60
N ARG A 291 23.31 26.83 -28.72
CA ARG A 291 24.02 25.56 -29.00
C ARG A 291 23.11 24.33 -28.94
N ALA A 292 22.02 24.39 -28.17
CA ALA A 292 21.02 23.33 -28.09
C ALA A 292 20.03 23.33 -29.28
N ALA A 293 19.92 24.44 -30.01
CA ALA A 293 19.04 24.55 -31.18
C ALA A 293 19.67 24.03 -32.49
N GLU A 294 21.00 23.84 -32.54
CA GLU A 294 21.70 23.31 -33.73
C GLU A 294 21.86 21.77 -33.74
N ALA A 295 21.40 21.07 -32.69
CA ALA A 295 21.42 19.61 -32.62
C ALA A 295 20.04 19.00 -32.97
N GLU A 296 19.45 19.41 -34.10
CA GLU A 296 18.26 18.77 -34.66
C GLU A 296 18.63 17.51 -35.46
N PHE A 297 18.07 16.39 -35.01
CA PHE A 297 18.22 15.04 -35.58
C PHE A 297 17.46 14.91 -36.91
N LYS A 298 18.19 14.64 -38.01
CA LYS A 298 17.63 14.24 -39.31
C LYS A 298 17.41 12.72 -39.37
N PRO A 299 16.19 12.24 -39.65
CA PRO A 299 15.94 10.82 -39.89
C PRO A 299 16.13 10.49 -41.38
N GLU A 300 17.06 9.59 -41.69
CA GLU A 300 17.16 8.96 -43.01
C GLU A 300 16.94 7.44 -42.90
N THR A 301 15.88 7.00 -43.60
CA THR A 301 15.78 5.80 -44.43
C THR A 301 16.03 4.39 -43.83
N LYS A 302 14.93 3.65 -43.65
CA LYS A 302 14.81 2.22 -44.01
C LYS A 302 14.65 2.11 -45.55
N PRO A 303 14.84 0.95 -46.24
CA PRO A 303 14.69 -0.43 -45.72
C PRO A 303 15.72 -1.47 -46.23
N GLU A 304 15.84 -2.60 -45.53
CA GLU A 304 16.19 -3.86 -46.21
C GLU A 304 15.51 -5.05 -45.51
N GLU A 305 14.82 -5.84 -46.32
CA GLU A 305 14.14 -7.09 -46.00
C GLU A 305 15.14 -8.20 -45.70
N VAL A 306 14.94 -9.00 -44.64
CA VAL A 306 15.37 -10.41 -44.65
C VAL A 306 14.31 -11.29 -43.99
N LYS A 307 13.62 -12.01 -44.88
CA LYS A 307 12.97 -13.33 -44.80
C LYS A 307 13.08 -14.15 -43.50
N ALA A 308 11.91 -14.64 -43.08
CA ALA A 308 11.73 -15.90 -42.36
C ALA A 308 12.15 -17.13 -43.20
N PRO A 309 12.38 -18.28 -42.56
CA PRO A 309 11.94 -19.53 -43.16
C PRO A 309 11.08 -20.38 -42.23
N GLU A 310 10.17 -21.07 -42.91
CA GLU A 310 9.19 -22.05 -42.46
C GLU A 310 9.82 -23.45 -42.27
N ALA A 311 9.21 -24.23 -41.38
CA ALA A 311 9.07 -25.69 -41.33
C ALA A 311 10.26 -26.64 -41.67
N ALA A 312 10.54 -27.56 -40.74
CA ALA A 312 10.83 -28.95 -41.08
C ALA A 312 10.40 -29.90 -39.95
N ALA A 313 9.46 -30.79 -40.27
CA ALA A 313 9.10 -31.97 -39.50
C ALA A 313 10.02 -33.15 -39.85
N ALA A 314 10.42 -33.93 -38.86
CA ALA A 314 10.73 -35.38 -38.91
C ALA A 314 11.02 -35.82 -37.46
N ALA A 315 10.10 -36.50 -36.78
CA ALA A 315 9.94 -37.95 -36.78
C ALA A 315 11.21 -38.71 -36.29
N SER A 316 11.19 -39.15 -35.03
CA SER A 316 11.69 -40.49 -34.70
C SER A 316 10.78 -41.10 -33.64
N ALA A 317 10.20 -42.24 -34.02
CA ALA A 317 9.42 -43.09 -33.15
C ALA A 317 10.36 -44.00 -32.35
N SER A 318 10.02 -44.26 -31.09
CA SER A 318 10.29 -45.55 -30.45
C SER A 318 9.17 -45.82 -29.45
N ALA A 319 8.42 -46.86 -29.74
CA ALA A 319 7.35 -47.40 -28.91
C ALA A 319 7.91 -48.10 -27.66
N SER A 320 7.17 -48.03 -26.54
CA SER A 320 6.86 -49.22 -25.74
C SER A 320 5.65 -48.94 -24.87
N ALA A 321 4.69 -49.86 -24.95
CA ALA A 321 3.39 -49.84 -24.31
C ALA A 321 3.45 -50.13 -22.80
N ALA A 322 2.52 -49.54 -22.04
CA ALA A 322 1.83 -50.20 -20.93
C ALA A 322 0.51 -49.46 -20.66
N ALA A 323 -0.59 -50.21 -20.73
CA ALA A 323 -1.96 -49.75 -20.61
C ALA A 323 -2.43 -49.64 -19.15
N ALA A 324 -3.28 -48.66 -18.86
CA ALA A 324 -4.43 -48.79 -17.93
C ALA A 324 -5.40 -47.61 -18.14
N SER A 325 -6.64 -47.95 -18.45
CA SER A 325 -7.76 -47.12 -18.88
C SER A 325 -8.47 -46.38 -17.75
N ALA A 326 -8.84 -45.11 -18.01
CA ALA A 326 -9.89 -44.36 -17.31
C ALA A 326 -11.13 -44.28 -18.23
N PRO A 327 -12.38 -44.41 -17.72
CA PRO A 327 -13.58 -44.24 -18.52
C PRO A 327 -13.93 -42.75 -18.67
N ALA A 328 -14.30 -42.36 -19.89
CA ALA A 328 -14.78 -41.04 -20.25
C ALA A 328 -16.28 -41.09 -20.55
N ASP A 329 -16.98 -40.08 -20.03
CA ASP A 329 -18.28 -39.51 -20.42
C ASP A 329 -19.09 -40.18 -21.54
N GLU A 330 -20.07 -41.00 -21.16
CA GLU A 330 -21.20 -41.42 -22.01
C GLU A 330 -22.50 -40.69 -21.59
N GLY A 331 -22.52 -39.36 -21.61
CA GLY A 331 -23.72 -38.59 -21.16
C GLY A 331 -24.03 -37.31 -21.90
N LEU A 332 -23.26 -36.93 -22.91
CA LEU A 332 -23.43 -35.65 -23.63
C LEU A 332 -24.06 -35.80 -25.01
N ASP A 333 -23.95 -36.97 -25.64
CA ASP A 333 -24.52 -37.20 -26.97
C ASP A 333 -26.04 -37.50 -26.92
N ASP A 334 -26.55 -38.06 -25.82
CA ASP A 334 -27.99 -38.31 -25.64
C ASP A 334 -28.79 -37.03 -25.34
N LEU A 335 -28.18 -36.01 -24.71
CA LEU A 335 -28.84 -34.73 -24.42
C LEU A 335 -28.95 -33.81 -25.64
N LEU A 336 -28.10 -34.00 -26.65
CA LEU A 336 -28.16 -33.26 -27.93
C LEU A 336 -29.24 -33.81 -28.86
N ALA A 337 -29.55 -35.11 -28.79
CA ALA A 337 -30.63 -35.71 -29.57
C ALA A 337 -32.03 -35.33 -29.07
N GLU A 338 -32.18 -35.02 -27.78
CA GLU A 338 -33.48 -34.62 -27.18
C GLU A 338 -33.83 -33.14 -27.41
N LEU A 339 -32.85 -32.31 -27.81
CA LEU A 339 -33.03 -30.87 -28.04
C LEU A 339 -33.30 -30.52 -29.52
N ASP A 340 -32.93 -31.41 -30.46
CA ASP A 340 -33.29 -31.32 -31.89
C ASP A 340 -34.69 -31.87 -32.19
N ALA A 341 -35.39 -32.43 -31.20
CA ALA A 341 -36.75 -32.97 -31.32
C ALA A 341 -37.85 -32.10 -30.67
N LEU A 342 -37.54 -30.85 -30.30
CA LEU A 342 -38.45 -29.86 -29.71
C LEU A 342 -38.72 -28.67 -30.64
#